data_AF-A0A5Y3PZN7-F1
#
_entry.id   AF-A0A5Y3PZN7-F1
#
_cell.length_a   1.000
_cell.length_b   1.000
_cell.length_c   1.000
_cell.angle_alpha   90.00
_cell.angle_beta   90.00
_cell.angle_gamma   90.00
#
_symmetry.space_group_name_H-M   'P 1'
#
loop_
_entity.id
_entity.type
_entity.pdbx_description
1 polymer ?
#
loop_
_entity_poly.entity_id
_entity_poly.type
_entity_poly.pdbx_seq_one_letter_code
_entity_poly.pdbx_strand_id
1 'polypeptide(L)'
;MMENKSRTLKKILVPGENGLVRPKKKSHKKPVPKVKKLDLKDIRKHQRRLVKYWPDLYRNGRILPVAIGIREAMLNDLRARGIEVNPKRIASALSSALNTENYQRRVLFMKHRYGLDGKPVALITDQEREYAYQKLVGKMAERKRTAPRHGFWKEKKTFRKKTKGPVNAIKPTPSC
;
A
#
# COMPACT_ATOMS: atom_id res chain seq x y z
N MET A 1 -66.56 -3.97 39.65
CA MET A 1 -65.24 -4.25 40.24
C MET A 1 -64.27 -4.67 39.14
N MET A 2 -63.49 -3.75 38.57
CA MET A 2 -62.23 -4.09 37.89
C MET A 2 -61.28 -2.90 38.08
N GLU A 3 -60.27 -3.14 38.91
CA GLU A 3 -59.37 -2.16 39.49
C GLU A 3 -58.19 -1.91 38.54
N ASN A 4 -58.10 -0.70 37.99
CA ASN A 4 -57.00 -0.28 37.13
C ASN A 4 -55.73 -0.07 37.98
N LYS A 5 -54.91 -1.11 38.13
CA LYS A 5 -53.58 -1.02 38.76
C LYS A 5 -52.63 -0.19 37.88
N SER A 6 -52.57 1.10 38.15
CA SER A 6 -51.51 2.01 37.72
C SER A 6 -50.17 1.49 38.26
N ARG A 7 -49.32 0.97 37.38
CA ARG A 7 -47.95 0.56 37.70
C ARG A 7 -47.08 1.81 37.85
N THR A 8 -47.15 2.44 39.01
CA THR A 8 -46.33 3.60 39.36
C THR A 8 -44.86 3.17 39.41
N LEU A 9 -44.07 3.60 38.42
CA LEU A 9 -42.61 3.45 38.42
C LEU A 9 -42.05 4.22 39.62
N LYS A 10 -41.76 3.50 40.72
CA LYS A 10 -40.98 4.00 41.85
C LYS A 10 -39.59 4.38 41.34
N LYS A 11 -39.44 5.63 40.93
CA LYS A 11 -38.16 6.28 40.66
C LYS A 11 -37.45 6.31 42.01
N ILE A 12 -36.45 5.44 42.18
CA ILE A 12 -35.58 5.43 43.36
C ILE A 12 -34.93 6.81 43.42
N LEU A 13 -35.44 7.65 44.31
CA LEU A 13 -35.00 9.01 44.57
C LEU A 13 -34.01 8.93 45.73
N VAL A 14 -32.72 9.11 45.45
CA VAL A 14 -31.70 9.27 46.49
C VAL A 14 -31.64 10.77 46.83
N PRO A 15 -31.83 11.18 48.10
CA PRO A 15 -31.68 12.57 48.50
C PRO A 15 -30.18 12.91 48.52
N GLY A 16 -29.76 13.83 47.67
CA GLY A 16 -28.48 14.53 47.77
C GLY A 16 -28.77 16.02 47.65
N GLU A 17 -28.12 16.83 48.47
CA GLU A 17 -28.45 18.24 48.78
C GLU A 17 -28.44 19.22 47.60
N ASN A 18 -28.23 18.78 46.35
CA ASN A 18 -28.27 19.63 45.17
C ASN A 18 -28.92 18.91 43.98
N GLY A 19 -30.24 18.78 44.00
CA GLY A 19 -31.06 18.48 42.82
C GLY A 19 -30.92 17.08 42.19
N LEU A 20 -31.93 16.71 41.40
CA LEU A 20 -32.07 15.40 40.75
C LEU A 20 -30.94 15.13 39.72
N VAL A 21 -29.85 14.47 40.12
CA VAL A 21 -28.83 13.98 39.19
C VAL A 21 -29.29 12.68 38.53
N ARG A 22 -29.64 12.73 37.24
CA ARG A 22 -29.90 11.53 36.43
C ARG A 22 -28.58 10.76 36.26
N PRO A 23 -28.45 9.49 36.68
CA PRO A 23 -27.22 8.74 36.47
C PRO A 23 -26.93 8.63 34.98
N LYS A 24 -25.77 9.13 34.53
CA LYS A 24 -25.32 9.01 33.13
C LYS A 24 -25.21 7.53 32.78
N LYS A 25 -26.09 7.03 31.92
CA LYS A 25 -25.95 5.70 31.31
C LYS A 25 -24.59 5.65 30.58
N LYS A 26 -23.72 4.72 30.97
CA LYS A 26 -22.47 4.43 30.25
C LYS A 26 -22.80 4.12 28.79
N SER A 27 -22.34 4.98 27.87
CA SER A 27 -22.49 4.76 26.44
C SER A 27 -21.70 3.51 26.04
N HIS A 28 -22.40 2.46 25.62
CA HIS A 28 -21.76 1.29 25.04
C HIS A 28 -21.10 1.73 23.73
N LYS A 29 -19.78 1.94 23.74
CA LYS A 29 -19.02 2.16 22.50
C LYS A 29 -19.21 0.92 21.65
N LYS A 30 -19.94 1.04 20.52
CA LYS A 30 -20.05 -0.06 19.55
C LYS A 30 -18.62 -0.47 19.15
N PRO A 31 -18.28 -1.77 19.14
CA PRO A 31 -16.95 -2.22 18.74
C PRO A 31 -16.67 -1.68 17.33
N VAL A 32 -15.56 -0.97 17.17
CA VAL A 32 -15.13 -0.48 15.86
C VAL A 32 -15.00 -1.70 14.95
N PRO A 33 -15.72 -1.77 13.82
CA PRO A 33 -15.66 -2.93 12.95
C PRO A 33 -14.21 -3.13 12.51
N LYS A 34 -13.65 -4.31 12.80
CA LYS A 34 -12.31 -4.69 12.33
C LYS A 34 -12.30 -4.53 10.82
N VAL A 35 -11.43 -3.67 10.29
CA VAL A 35 -11.28 -3.46 8.84
C VAL A 35 -10.92 -4.81 8.22
N LYS A 36 -11.86 -5.43 7.50
CA LYS A 36 -11.62 -6.70 6.81
C LYS A 36 -10.53 -6.46 5.78
N LYS A 37 -9.46 -7.27 5.82
CA LYS A 37 -8.43 -7.27 4.75
C LYS A 37 -9.14 -7.59 3.43
N LEU A 38 -8.84 -6.82 2.39
CA LEU A 38 -9.51 -6.96 1.10
C LEU A 38 -9.10 -8.29 0.43
N ASP A 39 -10.08 -9.05 -0.05
CA ASP A 39 -9.84 -10.32 -0.71
C ASP A 39 -9.06 -10.15 -2.02
N LEU A 40 -8.27 -11.16 -2.41
CA LEU A 40 -7.44 -11.11 -3.62
C LEU A 40 -8.27 -10.85 -4.89
N LYS A 41 -9.52 -11.34 -4.94
CA LYS A 41 -10.46 -11.11 -6.05
C LYS A 41 -10.78 -9.62 -6.21
N ASP A 42 -11.02 -8.94 -5.08
CA ASP A 42 -11.33 -7.51 -5.06
C ASP A 42 -10.11 -6.68 -5.43
N ILE A 43 -8.92 -7.03 -4.92
CA ILE A 43 -7.65 -6.38 -5.32
C ILE A 43 -7.49 -6.43 -6.85
N ARG A 44 -7.67 -7.61 -7.47
CA ARG A 44 -7.56 -7.77 -8.93
C ARG A 44 -8.64 -6.98 -9.68
N LYS A 45 -9.87 -6.94 -9.16
CA LYS A 45 -10.97 -6.15 -9.74
C LYS A 45 -10.64 -4.66 -9.72
N HIS A 46 -10.14 -4.14 -8.62
CA HIS A 46 -9.71 -2.74 -8.51
C HIS A 46 -8.56 -2.43 -9.47
N GLN A 47 -7.58 -3.33 -9.56
CA GLN A 47 -6.44 -3.16 -10.46
C GLN A 47 -6.87 -3.12 -11.93
N ARG A 48 -7.78 -4.01 -12.36
CA ARG A 48 -8.32 -4.01 -13.74
C ARG A 48 -9.03 -2.70 -14.10
N ARG A 49 -9.73 -2.09 -13.14
CA ARG A 49 -10.39 -0.79 -13.36
C ARG A 49 -9.38 0.34 -13.58
N LEU A 50 -8.29 0.35 -12.81
CA LEU A 50 -7.22 1.34 -12.97
C LEU A 50 -6.48 1.16 -14.31
N VAL A 51 -6.19 -0.08 -14.71
CA VAL A 51 -5.55 -0.41 -16.01
C VAL A 51 -6.37 0.13 -17.19
N LYS A 52 -7.71 0.08 -17.11
CA LYS A 52 -8.60 0.56 -18.18
C LYS A 52 -8.41 2.05 -18.46
N TYR A 53 -8.19 2.87 -17.42
CA TYR A 53 -8.08 4.33 -17.56
C TYR A 53 -6.63 4.78 -17.77
N TRP A 54 -5.67 4.12 -17.13
CA TRP A 54 -4.25 4.48 -17.17
C TRP A 54 -3.38 3.26 -17.49
N PRO A 55 -3.42 2.76 -18.75
CA PRO A 55 -2.64 1.59 -19.14
C PRO A 55 -1.12 1.82 -18.99
N ASP A 56 -0.62 3.03 -19.23
CA ASP A 56 0.81 3.36 -19.21
C ASP A 56 1.43 3.29 -17.80
N LEU A 57 0.60 3.42 -16.76
CA LEU A 57 1.03 3.17 -15.38
C LEU A 57 1.24 1.69 -15.07
N TYR A 58 0.87 0.79 -15.98
CA TYR A 58 1.02 -0.64 -15.82
C TYR A 58 2.01 -1.22 -16.83
N ARG A 59 2.95 -2.00 -16.32
CA ARG A 59 3.87 -2.79 -17.16
C ARG A 59 3.78 -4.24 -16.74
N ASN A 60 3.55 -5.15 -17.69
CA ASN A 60 3.35 -6.59 -17.44
C ASN A 60 2.25 -6.84 -16.38
N GLY A 61 1.13 -6.12 -16.46
CA GLY A 61 0.00 -6.27 -15.54
C GLY A 61 0.26 -5.84 -14.09
N ARG A 62 1.32 -5.06 -13.83
CA ARG A 62 1.69 -4.55 -12.48
C ARG A 62 1.82 -3.03 -12.53
N ILE A 63 1.38 -2.34 -11.47
CA ILE A 63 1.45 -0.87 -11.36
C ILE A 63 2.90 -0.41 -11.11
N LEU A 64 3.36 0.62 -11.83
CA LEU A 64 4.67 1.24 -11.66
C LEU A 64 4.72 2.03 -10.35
N PRO A 65 5.93 2.33 -9.80
CA PRO A 65 6.05 3.26 -8.68
C PRO A 65 5.41 4.60 -9.06
N VAL A 66 4.36 5.00 -8.36
CA VAL A 66 3.58 6.18 -8.72
C VAL A 66 4.18 7.46 -8.13
N ALA A 67 3.95 8.59 -8.79
CA ALA A 67 4.27 9.92 -8.27
C ALA A 67 3.51 10.23 -6.96
N ILE A 68 4.09 11.11 -6.14
CA ILE A 68 3.40 11.65 -4.97
C ILE A 68 2.23 12.52 -5.48
N GLY A 69 1.06 12.43 -4.84
CA GLY A 69 -0.13 13.17 -5.29
C GLY A 69 -0.87 12.54 -6.50
N ILE A 70 -0.48 11.35 -6.98
CA ILE A 70 -1.11 10.69 -8.14
C ILE A 70 -2.64 10.55 -8.01
N ARG A 71 -3.16 10.47 -6.78
CA ARG A 71 -4.60 10.38 -6.51
C ARG A 71 -5.35 11.61 -7.04
N GLU A 72 -4.82 12.80 -6.80
CA GLU A 72 -5.44 14.06 -7.23
C GLU A 72 -5.35 14.20 -8.74
N ALA A 73 -4.20 13.86 -9.32
CA ALA A 73 -4.04 13.80 -10.76
C ALA A 73 -5.05 12.84 -11.42
N MET A 74 -5.25 11.64 -10.86
CA MET A 74 -6.26 10.68 -11.35
C MET A 74 -7.68 11.23 -11.28
N LEU A 75 -8.02 11.97 -10.23
CA LEU A 75 -9.35 12.58 -10.08
C LEU A 75 -9.58 13.71 -11.08
N ASN A 76 -8.56 14.54 -11.32
CA ASN A 76 -8.62 15.63 -12.29
C ASN A 76 -8.72 15.10 -13.72
N ASP A 77 -7.96 14.06 -14.07
CA ASP A 77 -8.02 13.41 -15.39
C ASP A 77 -9.41 12.77 -15.64
N LEU A 78 -10.00 12.10 -14.65
CA LEU A 78 -11.36 11.56 -14.78
C LEU A 78 -12.40 12.67 -14.93
N ARG A 79 -12.25 13.79 -14.22
CA ARG A 79 -13.12 14.96 -14.37
C ARG A 79 -12.99 15.56 -15.77
N ALA A 80 -11.78 15.70 -16.29
CA ALA A 80 -11.52 16.19 -17.65
C ALA A 80 -12.12 15.27 -18.73
N ARG A 81 -12.20 13.96 -18.46
CA ARG A 81 -12.86 12.97 -19.33
C ARG A 81 -14.39 12.91 -19.16
N GLY A 82 -14.97 13.73 -18.28
CA GLY A 82 -16.41 13.72 -17.99
C GLY A 82 -16.90 12.48 -17.21
N ILE A 83 -16.00 11.74 -16.55
CA ILE A 83 -16.33 10.51 -15.83
C ILE A 83 -16.50 10.81 -14.35
N GLU A 84 -17.73 10.77 -13.86
CA GLU A 84 -18.01 10.90 -12.44
C GLU A 84 -17.67 9.61 -11.67
N VAL A 85 -16.60 9.65 -10.88
CA VAL A 85 -16.19 8.53 -10.02
C VAL A 85 -16.12 9.00 -8.58
N ASN A 86 -16.71 8.20 -7.68
CA ASN A 86 -16.58 8.45 -6.25
C ASN A 86 -15.08 8.42 -5.83
N PRO A 87 -14.53 9.52 -5.28
CA PRO A 87 -13.11 9.63 -4.97
C PRO A 87 -12.62 8.62 -3.92
N LYS A 88 -13.53 8.11 -3.07
CA LYS A 88 -13.21 7.05 -2.11
C LYS A 88 -12.92 5.72 -2.80
N ARG A 89 -13.58 5.44 -3.93
CA ARG A 89 -13.34 4.21 -4.70
C ARG A 89 -11.95 4.22 -5.33
N ILE A 90 -11.49 5.38 -5.84
CA ILE A 90 -10.14 5.54 -6.38
C ILE A 90 -9.10 5.42 -5.27
N ALA A 91 -9.32 6.09 -4.13
CA ALA A 91 -8.44 5.99 -2.97
C ALA A 91 -8.28 4.53 -2.49
N SER A 92 -9.40 3.80 -2.41
CA SER A 92 -9.40 2.39 -2.02
C SER A 92 -8.69 1.50 -3.04
N ALA A 93 -8.97 1.69 -4.33
CA ALA A 93 -8.32 0.93 -5.40
C ALA A 93 -6.80 1.19 -5.44
N LEU A 94 -6.39 2.45 -5.28
CA LEU A 94 -4.99 2.84 -5.23
C LEU A 94 -4.32 2.26 -3.98
N SER A 95 -4.90 2.43 -2.80
CA SER A 95 -4.37 1.86 -1.55
C SER A 95 -4.20 0.34 -1.66
N SER A 96 -5.17 -0.36 -2.25
CA SER A 96 -5.09 -1.79 -2.51
C SER A 96 -3.92 -2.16 -3.43
N ALA A 97 -3.74 -1.44 -4.54
CA ALA A 97 -2.67 -1.69 -5.51
C ALA A 97 -1.27 -1.41 -4.93
N LEU A 98 -1.09 -0.27 -4.25
CA LEU A 98 0.17 0.16 -3.64
C LEU A 98 0.55 -0.70 -2.43
N ASN A 99 -0.43 -1.30 -1.75
CA ASN A 99 -0.19 -2.22 -0.64
C ASN A 99 0.08 -3.67 -1.07
N THR A 100 0.36 -3.95 -2.34
CA THR A 100 0.81 -5.29 -2.74
C THR A 100 2.32 -5.50 -2.50
N GLU A 101 2.74 -6.74 -2.25
CA GLU A 101 4.18 -7.10 -2.18
C GLU A 101 4.92 -6.77 -3.48
N ASN A 102 4.26 -7.00 -4.62
CA ASN A 102 4.82 -6.72 -5.94
C ASN A 102 5.09 -5.23 -6.15
N TYR A 103 4.23 -4.36 -5.60
CA TYR A 103 4.47 -2.93 -5.64
C TYR A 103 5.71 -2.55 -4.82
N GLN A 104 5.83 -3.05 -3.59
CA GLN A 104 6.99 -2.77 -2.74
C GLN A 104 8.29 -3.24 -3.41
N ARG A 105 8.30 -4.43 -4.01
CA ARG A 105 9.43 -4.92 -4.82
C ARG A 105 9.78 -3.96 -5.96
N ARG A 106 8.78 -3.42 -6.67
CA ARG A 106 9.02 -2.46 -7.76
C ARG A 106 9.67 -1.17 -7.29
N VAL A 107 9.26 -0.65 -6.13
CA VAL A 107 9.91 0.54 -5.55
C VAL A 107 11.39 0.27 -5.28
N LEU A 108 11.75 -0.94 -4.86
CA LEU A 108 13.16 -1.32 -4.63
C LEU A 108 13.98 -1.46 -5.92
N PHE A 109 13.39 -1.97 -7.00
CA PHE A 109 14.12 -2.22 -8.26
C PHE A 109 14.18 -1.02 -9.21
N MET A 110 13.17 -0.15 -9.18
CA MET A 110 13.07 0.97 -10.12
C MET A 110 13.81 2.20 -9.59
N LYS A 111 14.30 3.04 -10.52
CA LYS A 111 14.99 4.30 -10.17
C LYS A 111 14.03 5.48 -10.00
N HIS A 112 12.93 5.51 -10.75
CA HIS A 112 12.04 6.65 -10.83
C HIS A 112 10.60 6.28 -10.47
N ARG A 113 9.86 7.28 -10.01
CA ARG A 113 8.40 7.32 -9.92
C ARG A 113 7.82 7.85 -11.22
N TYR A 114 6.64 7.36 -11.57
CA TYR A 114 5.99 7.62 -12.83
C TYR A 114 4.70 8.41 -12.64
N GLY A 115 4.45 9.35 -13.55
CA GLY A 115 3.19 10.09 -13.68
C GLY A 115 2.12 9.29 -14.41
N LEU A 116 0.94 9.88 -14.60
CA LEU A 116 -0.18 9.26 -15.32
C LEU A 116 0.20 8.84 -16.74
N ASP A 117 1.05 9.64 -17.40
CA ASP A 117 1.51 9.42 -18.77
C ASP A 117 2.59 8.33 -18.89
N GLY A 118 2.91 7.62 -17.80
CA GLY A 118 3.99 6.63 -17.79
C GLY A 118 5.40 7.24 -17.93
N LYS A 119 5.54 8.56 -17.78
CA LYS A 119 6.82 9.27 -17.81
C LYS A 119 7.45 9.36 -16.41
N PRO A 120 8.79 9.32 -16.30
CA PRO A 120 9.47 9.49 -15.03
C PRO A 120 9.31 10.93 -14.52
N VAL A 121 8.87 11.08 -13.27
CA VAL A 121 8.61 12.39 -12.63
C VAL A 121 9.63 12.68 -11.52
N ALA A 122 9.93 11.69 -10.69
CA ALA A 122 10.80 11.88 -9.53
C ALA A 122 11.71 10.67 -9.32
N LEU A 123 12.87 10.88 -8.71
CA LEU A 123 13.79 9.81 -8.33
C LEU A 123 13.37 9.20 -6.99
N ILE A 124 13.43 7.86 -6.88
CA ILE A 124 13.13 7.15 -5.63
C ILE A 124 14.37 7.24 -4.74
N THR A 125 14.23 7.92 -3.59
CA THR A 125 15.31 8.10 -2.63
C THR A 125 15.59 6.81 -1.85
N ASP A 126 16.78 6.69 -1.27
CA ASP A 126 17.15 5.50 -0.49
C ASP A 126 16.28 5.32 0.76
N GLN A 127 15.81 6.42 1.36
CA GLN A 127 14.85 6.39 2.47
C GLN A 127 13.52 5.76 2.06
N GLU A 128 13.01 6.12 0.88
CA GLU A 128 11.78 5.51 0.35
C GLU A 128 11.95 4.01 0.07
N ARG A 129 13.14 3.61 -0.40
CA ARG A 129 13.47 2.19 -0.61
C ARG A 129 13.53 1.45 0.71
N GLU A 130 14.15 2.03 1.73
CA GLU A 130 14.21 1.43 3.06
C GLU A 130 12.81 1.21 3.64
N TYR A 131 11.94 2.21 3.54
CA TYR A 131 10.56 2.11 3.97
C TYR A 131 9.78 1.03 3.19
N ALA A 132 9.99 0.94 1.87
CA ALA A 132 9.38 -0.09 1.05
C ALA A 132 9.88 -1.50 1.43
N TYR A 133 11.15 -1.64 1.78
CA TYR A 133 11.73 -2.89 2.25
C TYR A 133 11.10 -3.33 3.58
N GLN A 134 11.02 -2.44 4.58
CA GLN A 134 10.37 -2.74 5.86
C GLN A 134 8.93 -3.23 5.67
N LYS A 135 8.16 -2.56 4.80
CA LYS A 135 6.80 -2.99 4.43
C LYS A 135 6.77 -4.36 3.76
N LEU A 136 7.74 -4.66 2.91
CA LEU A 136 7.85 -5.94 2.23
C LEU A 136 8.16 -7.07 3.23
N VAL A 137 9.11 -6.85 4.14
CA VAL A 137 9.47 -7.80 5.20
C VAL A 137 8.26 -8.12 6.07
N GLY A 138 7.54 -7.11 6.55
CA GLY A 138 6.33 -7.32 7.36
C GLY A 138 5.29 -8.17 6.64
N LYS A 139 5.04 -7.91 5.34
CA LYS A 139 4.09 -8.70 4.54
C LYS A 139 4.54 -10.13 4.27
N MET A 140 5.83 -10.33 4.03
CA MET A 140 6.39 -11.67 3.86
C MET A 140 6.31 -12.46 5.16
N ALA A 141 6.59 -11.84 6.31
CA ALA A 141 6.46 -12.44 7.62
C ALA A 141 5.00 -12.84 7.92
N GLU A 142 4.02 -11.97 7.62
CA GLU A 142 2.59 -12.29 7.71
C GLU A 142 2.22 -13.54 6.88
N ARG A 143 2.90 -13.76 5.76
CA ARG A 143 2.69 -14.91 4.87
C ARG A 143 3.67 -16.07 5.08
N LYS A 144 4.45 -16.05 6.17
CA LYS A 144 5.47 -17.06 6.52
C LYS A 144 6.47 -17.31 5.39
N ARG A 145 6.89 -16.26 4.70
CA ARG A 145 7.88 -16.30 3.61
C ARG A 145 9.20 -15.68 4.03
N THR A 146 10.29 -16.19 3.47
CA THR A 146 11.63 -15.64 3.68
C THR A 146 11.76 -14.28 3.00
N ALA A 147 12.19 -13.27 3.76
CA ALA A 147 12.46 -11.95 3.23
C ALA A 147 13.77 -11.93 2.43
N PRO A 148 13.88 -11.08 1.38
CA PRO A 148 15.15 -10.86 0.68
C PRO A 148 16.18 -10.21 1.61
N ARG A 149 17.48 -10.39 1.31
CA ARG A 149 18.57 -9.78 2.09
C ARG A 149 18.41 -8.26 2.15
N HIS A 150 18.56 -7.67 3.32
CA HIS A 150 18.53 -6.22 3.47
C HIS A 150 19.60 -5.55 2.58
N GLY A 151 19.24 -4.43 1.96
CA GLY A 151 20.16 -3.66 1.12
C GLY A 151 20.43 -4.25 -0.28
N PHE A 152 19.75 -5.33 -0.70
CA PHE A 152 19.97 -5.92 -2.03
C PHE A 152 19.78 -4.93 -3.21
N TRP A 153 19.02 -3.84 -3.00
CA TRP A 153 18.80 -2.78 -3.97
C TRP A 153 19.92 -1.73 -4.03
N LYS A 154 20.82 -1.73 -3.05
CA LYS A 154 22.02 -0.85 -3.00
C LYS A 154 23.21 -1.51 -3.71
N GLU A 155 23.21 -2.85 -3.76
CA GLU A 155 24.33 -3.64 -4.26
C GLU A 155 24.41 -3.53 -5.79
N LYS A 156 25.25 -2.60 -6.29
CA LYS A 156 25.71 -2.66 -7.67
C LYS A 156 26.49 -3.96 -7.80
N LYS A 157 25.94 -4.95 -8.51
CA LYS A 157 26.72 -6.12 -8.90
C LYS A 157 27.91 -5.61 -9.72
N THR A 158 29.06 -5.46 -9.09
CA THR A 158 30.32 -5.39 -9.80
C THR A 158 30.47 -6.77 -10.40
N PHE A 159 30.07 -6.92 -11.66
CA PHE A 159 30.46 -8.09 -12.41
C PHE A 159 31.98 -8.01 -12.45
N ARG A 160 32.67 -8.75 -11.56
CA ARG A 160 34.13 -8.83 -11.58
C ARG A 160 34.45 -9.36 -12.97
N LYS A 161 34.84 -8.46 -13.88
CA LYS A 161 35.38 -8.85 -15.18
C LYS A 161 36.50 -9.82 -14.83
N LYS A 162 36.32 -11.10 -15.18
CA LYS A 162 37.41 -12.08 -15.13
C LYS A 162 38.48 -11.47 -16.04
N THR A 163 39.51 -10.87 -15.46
CA THR A 163 40.70 -10.50 -16.20
C THR A 163 41.17 -11.80 -16.84
N LYS A 164 41.13 -11.87 -18.18
CA LYS A 164 41.79 -12.97 -18.89
C LYS A 164 43.23 -12.94 -18.37
N GLY A 165 43.66 -14.03 -17.71
CA GLY A 165 45.02 -14.16 -17.23
C GLY A 165 46.01 -13.94 -18.37
N PRO A 166 47.28 -13.62 -18.08
CA PRO A 166 48.27 -13.35 -19.12
C PRO A 166 48.28 -14.52 -20.10
N VAL A 167 48.03 -14.21 -21.36
CA VAL A 167 48.23 -15.14 -22.48
C VAL A 167 49.69 -15.57 -22.40
N ASN A 168 49.92 -16.86 -22.18
CA ASN A 168 51.26 -17.44 -22.12
C ASN A 168 52.08 -16.96 -23.33
N ALA A 169 53.18 -16.25 -23.05
CA ALA A 169 54.14 -15.88 -24.06
C ALA A 169 54.71 -17.17 -24.66
N ILE A 170 54.42 -17.40 -25.94
CA ILE A 170 55.04 -18.44 -26.75
C ILE A 170 56.52 -18.07 -26.82
N LYS A 171 57.40 -18.88 -26.22
CA LYS A 171 58.84 -18.70 -26.32
C LYS A 171 59.24 -18.89 -27.80
N PRO A 172 60.05 -18.00 -28.39
CA PRO A 172 60.54 -18.22 -29.75
C PRO A 172 61.42 -19.47 -29.77
N THR A 173 61.08 -20.40 -30.66
CA THR A 173 61.89 -21.57 -30.98
C THR A 173 63.21 -21.10 -31.60
N PRO A 174 64.39 -21.54 -31.12
CA PRO A 174 65.63 -21.28 -31.84
C PRO A 174 65.64 -22.13 -33.11
N SER A 175 65.76 -21.47 -34.27
CA SER A 175 66.09 -22.13 -35.54
C SER A 175 67.51 -22.67 -35.46
N CYS A 176 67.69 -23.96 -35.70
CA CYS A 176 68.92 -24.53 -36.26
C CYS A 176 68.60 -24.98 -37.69
#